data_AF-A0A0F4YFA9-F1
#
_entry.id   AF-A0A0F4YFA9-F1
#
_cell.length_a   1.000
_cell.length_b   1.000
_cell.length_c   1.000
_cell.angle_alpha   90.00
_cell.angle_beta   90.00
_cell.angle_gamma   90.00
#
_symmetry.space_group_name_H-M   'P 1'
#
loop_
_entity.id
_entity.type
_entity.pdbx_description
1 polymer ?
#
loop_
_entity_poly.entity_id
_entity_poly.type
_entity_poly.pdbx_seq_one_letter_code
_entity_poly.pdbx_strand_id
1 'polypeptide(L)'
;MPLFGGSSSSSSSSSGNSASSDATSAELKSALMQQVQAEAALNNARALMTKMNENCFDRCIPNPGSSLSSQESTCLSTCMEKYISMWNTTSRAYIARIGRESKKMGGGVDAGTLASLGTPSS
;
A
#
# COMPACT_ATOMS: atom_id res chain seq x y z
N MET A 1 -23.59 -40.13 16.92
CA MET A 1 -24.29 -41.11 16.06
C MET A 1 -25.26 -40.32 15.19
N PRO A 2 -25.36 -40.54 13.86
CA PRO A 2 -24.64 -41.51 13.00
C PRO A 2 -23.12 -41.24 12.93
N LEU A 3 -22.20 -42.01 12.30
CA LEU A 3 -22.19 -43.22 11.42
C LEU A 3 -22.05 -43.09 9.87
N PHE A 4 -20.78 -43.19 9.42
CA PHE A 4 -20.19 -44.05 8.34
C PHE A 4 -20.26 -43.77 6.81
N GLY A 5 -19.12 -44.10 6.14
CA GLY A 5 -18.82 -44.08 4.68
C GLY A 5 -17.83 -42.97 4.27
N GLY A 6 -16.71 -43.13 3.53
CA GLY A 6 -16.08 -44.25 2.80
C GLY A 6 -16.10 -44.05 1.26
N SER A 7 -15.12 -44.38 0.41
CA SER A 7 -13.74 -44.96 0.47
C SER A 7 -13.13 -44.90 -0.97
N SER A 8 -11.84 -45.00 -1.35
CA SER A 8 -10.48 -44.93 -0.76
C SER A 8 -9.41 -45.01 -1.90
N SER A 9 -8.08 -44.90 -1.61
CA SER A 9 -6.91 -45.21 -2.50
C SER A 9 -6.57 -44.17 -3.64
N SER A 10 -5.32 -44.00 -4.13
CA SER A 10 -3.98 -44.59 -3.83
C SER A 10 -2.80 -43.79 -4.49
N SER A 11 -1.59 -43.85 -3.88
CA SER A 11 -0.22 -43.72 -4.48
C SER A 11 0.17 -42.44 -5.27
N SER A 12 1.43 -41.95 -5.28
CA SER A 12 2.68 -42.30 -4.55
C SER A 12 3.75 -41.19 -4.68
N SER A 13 4.93 -41.46 -4.08
CA SER A 13 6.27 -40.83 -4.23
C SER A 13 6.56 -39.69 -3.24
N SER A 14 7.76 -39.49 -2.67
CA SER A 14 9.06 -40.18 -2.63
C SER A 14 10.02 -39.31 -1.80
N SER A 15 11.13 -39.86 -1.31
CA SER A 15 12.34 -39.10 -0.87
C SER A 15 12.16 -38.06 0.25
N GLY A 16 12.45 -38.47 1.50
CA GLY A 16 12.64 -37.53 2.61
C GLY A 16 13.95 -36.76 2.48
N ASN A 17 13.90 -35.56 1.90
CA ASN A 17 15.03 -34.63 1.83
C ASN A 17 14.91 -33.56 2.92
N SER A 18 15.70 -33.69 3.99
CA SER A 18 15.69 -32.76 5.15
C SER A 18 16.37 -31.42 4.86
N ALA A 19 15.92 -30.71 3.82
CA ALA A 19 16.42 -29.40 3.39
C ALA A 19 15.30 -28.36 3.13
N SER A 20 14.03 -28.74 3.32
CA SER A 20 12.86 -27.94 2.91
C SER A 20 12.46 -26.81 3.87
N SER A 21 13.04 -26.78 5.07
CA SER A 21 12.67 -25.86 6.16
C SER A 21 12.98 -24.40 5.85
N ASP A 22 14.14 -24.12 5.26
CA ASP A 22 14.59 -22.76 4.96
C ASP A 22 13.89 -22.18 3.72
N ALA A 23 13.63 -23.01 2.70
CA ALA A 23 12.90 -22.60 1.49
C ALA A 23 11.47 -22.16 1.83
N THR A 24 10.70 -23.01 2.52
CA THR A 24 9.33 -22.68 2.96
C THR A 24 9.30 -21.44 3.87
N SER A 25 10.32 -21.24 4.71
CA SER A 25 10.45 -20.04 5.53
C SER A 25 10.68 -18.76 4.70
N ALA A 26 11.41 -18.86 3.58
CA ALA A 26 11.60 -17.75 2.64
C ALA A 26 10.33 -17.42 1.84
N GLU A 27 9.62 -18.43 1.32
CA GLU A 27 8.31 -18.27 0.67
C GLU A 27 7.30 -17.56 1.60
N LEU A 28 7.15 -18.06 2.84
CA LEU A 28 6.22 -17.50 3.83
C LEU A 28 6.57 -16.05 4.18
N LYS A 29 7.85 -15.72 4.33
CA LYS A 29 8.30 -14.34 4.56
C LYS A 29 7.98 -13.44 3.37
N SER A 30 8.15 -13.92 2.14
CA SER A 30 7.82 -13.16 0.92
C SER A 30 6.33 -12.84 0.85
N ALA A 31 5.46 -13.85 1.06
CA ALA A 31 4.01 -13.68 1.05
C ALA A 31 3.53 -12.70 2.15
N LEU A 32 4.08 -12.80 3.36
CA LEU A 32 3.77 -11.88 4.46
C LEU A 32 4.19 -10.44 4.15
N MET A 33 5.38 -10.24 3.56
CA MET A 33 5.85 -8.91 3.14
C MET A 33 4.93 -8.29 2.08
N GLN A 34 4.46 -9.07 1.10
CA GLN A 34 3.49 -8.62 0.09
C GLN A 34 2.15 -8.22 0.71
N GLN A 35 1.65 -8.98 1.69
CA GLN A 35 0.43 -8.64 2.42
C GLN A 35 0.56 -7.31 3.19
N VAL A 36 1.66 -7.15 3.95
CA VAL A 36 1.94 -5.91 4.70
C VAL A 36 2.12 -4.71 3.77
N GLN A 37 2.78 -4.90 2.62
CA GLN A 37 2.95 -3.87 1.59
C GLN A 37 1.60 -3.41 1.00
N ALA A 38 0.70 -4.36 0.69
CA ALA A 38 -0.64 -4.05 0.17
C ALA A 38 -1.51 -3.32 1.21
N GLU A 39 -1.48 -3.75 2.48
CA GLU A 39 -2.21 -3.07 3.57
C GLU A 39 -1.69 -1.64 3.77
N ALA A 40 -0.37 -1.46 3.79
CA ALA A 40 0.24 -0.15 3.97
C ALA A 40 -0.02 0.80 2.79
N ALA A 41 -0.07 0.30 1.55
CA ALA A 41 -0.47 1.08 0.38
C ALA A 41 -1.95 1.53 0.48
N LEU A 42 -2.86 0.66 0.90
CA LEU A 42 -4.27 1.01 1.15
C LEU A 42 -4.41 2.05 2.27
N ASN A 43 -3.61 1.94 3.34
CA ASN A 43 -3.63 2.90 4.44
C ASN A 43 -3.00 4.25 4.04
N ASN A 44 -1.98 4.27 3.18
CA ASN A 44 -1.45 5.50 2.59
C ASN A 44 -2.48 6.19 1.70
N ALA A 45 -3.18 5.44 0.83
CA ALA A 45 -4.24 5.97 -0.02
C ALA A 45 -5.42 6.57 0.79
N ARG A 46 -5.80 5.93 1.91
CA ARG A 46 -6.79 6.47 2.85
C ARG A 46 -6.32 7.79 3.47
N ALA A 47 -5.09 7.84 3.98
CA ALA A 47 -4.52 9.04 4.57
C ALA A 47 -4.42 10.20 3.56
N LEU A 48 -4.04 9.90 2.30
CA LEU A 48 -4.03 10.85 1.19
C LEU A 48 -5.44 11.43 0.96
N MET A 49 -6.47 10.59 0.85
CA MET A 49 -7.85 11.02 0.65
C MET A 49 -8.36 11.88 1.82
N THR A 50 -8.12 11.47 3.07
CA THR A 50 -8.48 12.28 4.24
C THR A 50 -7.83 13.66 4.22
N LYS A 51 -6.50 13.74 3.97
CA LYS A 51 -5.79 15.02 3.96
C LYS A 51 -6.08 15.88 2.73
N MET A 52 -6.35 15.28 1.58
CA MET A 52 -6.87 15.99 0.41
C MET A 52 -8.24 16.61 0.69
N ASN A 53 -9.15 15.84 1.31
CA ASN A 53 -10.50 16.33 1.65
C ASN A 53 -10.44 17.49 2.66
N GLU A 54 -9.66 17.37 3.74
CA GLU A 54 -9.40 18.49 4.67
C GLU A 54 -8.88 19.73 3.94
N ASN A 55 -7.76 19.59 3.21
CA ASN A 55 -7.09 20.74 2.58
C ASN A 55 -7.93 21.40 1.47
N CYS A 56 -8.71 20.62 0.72
CA CYS A 56 -9.55 21.17 -0.34
C CYS A 56 -10.88 21.73 0.19
N PHE A 57 -11.43 21.20 1.29
CA PHE A 57 -12.57 21.81 1.96
C PHE A 57 -12.19 23.18 2.53
N ASP A 58 -11.14 23.25 3.35
CA ASP A 58 -10.64 24.48 4.00
C ASP A 58 -10.25 25.60 3.02
N ARG A 59 -9.97 25.26 1.75
CA ARG A 59 -9.56 26.22 0.72
C ARG A 59 -10.62 26.55 -0.32
N CYS A 60 -11.62 25.69 -0.51
CA CYS A 60 -12.64 25.88 -1.53
C CYS A 60 -14.04 26.16 -1.00
N ILE A 61 -14.37 25.85 0.27
CA ILE A 61 -15.72 25.99 0.83
C ILE A 61 -15.76 27.11 1.88
N PRO A 62 -15.93 28.39 1.49
CA PRO A 62 -15.98 29.51 2.43
C PRO A 62 -17.30 29.59 3.21
N ASN A 63 -18.38 29.02 2.67
CA ASN A 63 -19.72 29.06 3.28
C ASN A 63 -20.41 27.68 3.10
N PRO A 64 -20.24 26.73 4.03
CA PRO A 64 -20.80 25.38 3.87
C PRO A 64 -22.34 25.40 3.81
N GLY A 65 -22.89 24.76 2.79
CA GLY A 65 -24.33 24.64 2.54
C GLY A 65 -24.75 23.21 2.16
N SER A 66 -26.02 23.05 1.79
CA SER A 66 -26.59 21.76 1.34
C SER A 66 -26.26 21.40 -0.12
N SER A 67 -25.63 22.31 -0.86
CA SER A 67 -25.14 22.11 -2.22
C SER A 67 -23.86 22.90 -2.44
N LEU A 68 -23.08 22.51 -3.46
CA LEU A 68 -21.91 23.25 -3.93
C LEU A 68 -22.33 24.24 -5.02
N SER A 69 -21.81 25.45 -4.98
CA SER A 69 -21.85 26.36 -6.13
C SER A 69 -20.94 25.86 -7.26
N SER A 70 -21.13 26.40 -8.48
CA SER A 70 -20.26 26.12 -9.62
C SER A 70 -18.79 26.49 -9.34
N GLN A 71 -18.55 27.58 -8.59
CA GLN A 71 -17.20 28.04 -8.26
C GLN A 71 -16.51 27.10 -7.26
N GLU A 72 -17.22 26.69 -6.22
CA GLU A 72 -16.72 25.71 -5.23
C GLU A 72 -16.42 24.36 -5.90
N SER A 73 -17.32 23.91 -6.79
CA SER A 73 -17.14 22.68 -7.58
C SER A 73 -15.89 22.74 -8.45
N THR A 74 -15.68 23.83 -9.21
CA THR A 74 -14.46 24.03 -10.01
C THR A 74 -13.21 24.12 -9.15
N CYS A 75 -13.29 24.78 -7.98
CA CYS A 75 -12.19 24.87 -7.03
C CYS A 75 -11.80 23.50 -6.50
N LEU A 76 -12.76 22.67 -6.08
CA LEU A 76 -12.49 21.33 -5.54
C LEU A 76 -11.77 20.44 -6.56
N SER A 77 -12.26 20.34 -7.80
CA SER A 77 -11.58 19.55 -8.85
C SER A 77 -10.14 20.04 -9.07
N THR A 78 -9.98 21.37 -9.22
CA THR A 78 -8.67 22.02 -9.39
C THR A 78 -7.73 21.78 -8.20
N CYS A 79 -8.28 21.73 -6.98
CA CYS A 79 -7.53 21.46 -5.77
C CYS A 79 -7.07 20.01 -5.69
N MET A 80 -7.95 19.04 -5.95
CA MET A 80 -7.64 17.61 -5.90
C MET A 80 -6.53 17.25 -6.90
N GLU A 81 -6.63 17.71 -8.15
CA GLU A 81 -5.57 17.54 -9.16
C GLU A 81 -4.21 18.07 -8.69
N LYS A 82 -4.18 19.31 -8.16
CA LYS A 82 -2.96 19.95 -7.67
C LYS A 82 -2.41 19.25 -6.43
N TYR A 83 -3.27 18.78 -5.53
CA TYR A 83 -2.89 18.08 -4.31
C TYR A 83 -2.24 16.73 -4.62
N ILE A 84 -2.81 15.95 -5.55
CA ILE A 84 -2.25 14.68 -6.02
C ILE A 84 -0.92 14.91 -6.77
N SER A 85 -0.83 15.94 -7.62
CA SER A 85 0.41 16.30 -8.32
C SER A 85 1.54 16.71 -7.37
N MET A 86 1.21 17.51 -6.34
CA MET A 86 2.10 17.88 -5.24
C MET A 86 2.55 16.62 -4.46
N TRP A 87 1.60 15.79 -4.01
CA TRP A 87 1.89 14.57 -3.25
C TRP A 87 2.86 13.67 -3.99
N ASN A 88 2.58 13.34 -5.26
CA ASN A 88 3.41 12.48 -6.08
C ASN A 88 4.83 13.05 -6.27
N THR A 89 4.97 14.38 -6.35
CA THR A 89 6.27 15.04 -6.51
C THR A 89 7.08 15.05 -5.22
N THR A 90 6.46 15.43 -4.10
CA THR A 90 7.08 15.41 -2.76
C THR A 90 7.44 13.99 -2.33
N SER A 91 6.56 13.02 -2.59
CA SER A 91 6.78 11.60 -2.29
C SER A 91 8.01 11.05 -3.01
N ARG A 92 8.12 11.23 -4.34
CA ARG A 92 9.32 10.85 -5.11
C ARG A 92 10.60 11.48 -4.55
N ALA A 93 10.56 12.77 -4.22
CA ALA A 93 11.72 13.47 -3.65
C ALA A 93 12.11 12.95 -2.26
N TYR A 94 11.11 12.62 -1.41
CA TYR A 94 11.30 12.04 -0.09
C TYR A 94 11.86 10.61 -0.16
N ILE A 95 11.27 9.72 -0.95
CA ILE A 95 11.76 8.35 -1.18
C ILE A 95 13.21 8.39 -1.69
N ALA A 96 13.50 9.25 -2.67
CA ALA A 96 14.85 9.41 -3.21
C ALA A 96 15.85 9.94 -2.16
N ARG A 97 15.41 10.75 -1.19
CA ARG A 97 16.24 11.18 -0.06
C ARG A 97 16.49 10.01 0.91
N ILE A 98 15.45 9.36 1.41
CA ILE A 98 15.58 8.27 2.38
C ILE A 98 16.42 7.12 1.79
N GLY A 99 16.23 6.76 0.52
CA GLY A 99 17.05 5.74 -0.16
C GLY A 99 18.55 6.07 -0.26
N ARG A 100 18.95 7.34 -0.14
CA ARG A 100 20.37 7.75 0.01
C ARG A 100 20.83 7.70 1.47
N GLU A 101 19.98 8.13 2.39
CA GLU A 101 20.28 8.17 3.83
C GLU A 101 20.36 6.75 4.43
N SER A 102 19.46 5.82 4.06
CA SER A 102 19.51 4.40 4.43
C SER A 102 20.81 3.72 3.98
N LYS A 103 21.21 3.92 2.72
CA LYS A 103 22.50 3.41 2.19
C LYS A 103 23.70 3.95 2.97
N LYS A 104 23.66 5.21 3.40
CA LYS A 104 24.72 5.83 4.21
C LYS A 104 24.76 5.30 5.65
N MET A 105 23.63 4.85 6.19
CA MET A 105 23.52 4.28 7.55
C MET A 105 23.70 2.74 7.58
N GLY A 106 24.06 2.11 6.46
CA GLY A 106 24.23 0.64 6.37
C GLY A 106 22.92 -0.16 6.47
N GLY A 107 21.78 0.51 6.64
CA GLY A 107 20.47 -0.11 6.70
C GLY A 107 20.00 -0.52 5.30
N GLY A 108 19.96 -1.83 5.04
CA GLY A 108 19.48 -2.44 3.80
C GLY A 108 17.97 -2.33 3.58
N VAL A 109 17.35 -1.19 3.92
CA VAL A 109 15.96 -0.89 3.59
C VAL A 109 15.89 -0.63 2.09
N ASP A 110 15.25 -1.52 1.34
CA ASP A 110 15.20 -1.43 -0.11
C ASP A 110 14.30 -0.26 -0.56
N ALA A 111 14.78 0.47 -1.56
CA ALA A 111 14.05 1.62 -2.09
C ALA A 111 12.75 1.23 -2.81
N GLY A 112 12.56 -0.06 -3.14
CA GLY A 112 11.32 -0.59 -3.73
C GLY A 112 10.17 -0.61 -2.72
N THR A 113 10.39 -1.22 -1.55
CA THR A 113 9.46 -1.19 -0.42
C THR A 113 9.16 0.26 -0.03
N LEU A 114 10.18 1.09 0.13
CA LEU A 114 10.01 2.51 0.45
C LEU A 114 9.22 3.29 -0.63
N ALA A 115 9.35 2.94 -1.92
CA ALA A 115 8.55 3.54 -2.98
C ALA A 115 7.08 3.11 -2.93
N SER A 116 6.81 1.81 -2.75
CA SER A 116 5.45 1.26 -2.66
C SER A 116 4.62 1.80 -1.49
N LEU A 117 5.27 2.36 -0.47
CA LEU A 117 4.64 2.97 0.70
C LEU A 117 4.27 4.45 0.50
N GLY A 118 4.82 5.12 -0.52
CA GLY A 118 4.73 6.58 -0.69
C GLY A 118 3.78 7.06 -1.78
N THR A 119 3.35 6.20 -2.70
CA THR A 119 2.42 6.53 -3.79
C THR A 119 1.28 5.53 -3.82
N PRO A 120 0.01 5.95 -3.91
CA PRO A 120 -1.07 5.01 -4.19
C PRO A 120 -0.82 4.35 -5.54
N SER A 121 -0.96 3.02 -5.60
CA SER A 121 -0.87 2.27 -6.86
C SER A 121 -1.86 2.84 -7.88
N SER A 122 -1.36 3.09 -9.09
CA SER A 122 -2.19 3.39 -10.27
C SER A 122 -2.65 2.11 -10.96
#